data_AF-A0A434F2H4-F1
#
_entry.id   AF-A0A434F2H4-F1
#
_cell.length_a   1.000
_cell.length_b   1.000
_cell.length_c   1.000
_cell.angle_alpha   90.00
_cell.angle_beta   90.00
_cell.angle_gamma   90.00
#
_symmetry.space_group_name_H-M   'P 1'
#
loop_
_entity.id
_entity.type
_entity.pdbx_description
1 polymer ?
#
loop_
_entity_poly.entity_id
_entity_poly.type
_entity_poly.pdbx_seq_one_letter_code
_entity_poly.pdbx_strand_id
1 'polypeptide(L)'
;MGVAGCGKTAVGEALAGALGAGFIEGDRLHPPENVARMARGEPLTDALREGWLDAIGEHIAASVAGKRKAVAACSALKRTYRDRLSRFCPEIIFLYLKIDRETAWRRVANRKGHFMPASL
;
A
#
# COMPACT_ATOMS: atom_id res chain seq x y z
N MET A 1 -3.70 3.59 -4.24
CA MET A 1 -4.06 3.85 -2.83
C MET A 1 -5.50 3.45 -2.54
N GLY A 2 -5.84 3.26 -1.26
CA GLY A 2 -7.18 2.89 -0.80
C GLY A 2 -7.20 1.89 0.37
N VAL A 3 -8.38 1.69 0.95
CA VAL A 3 -8.59 0.83 2.14
C VAL A 3 -8.28 -0.65 1.88
N ALA A 4 -8.20 -1.46 2.93
CA ALA A 4 -8.16 -2.92 2.77
C ALA A 4 -9.39 -3.40 1.97
N GLY A 5 -9.21 -4.42 1.12
CA GLY A 5 -10.30 -4.94 0.28
C GLY A 5 -10.64 -4.12 -0.98
N CYS A 6 -10.04 -2.94 -1.20
CA CYS A 6 -10.30 -2.16 -2.42
C CYS A 6 -9.61 -2.69 -3.70
N GLY A 7 -8.73 -3.70 -3.56
CA GLY A 7 -8.10 -4.37 -4.72
C GLY A 7 -6.77 -3.76 -5.18
N LYS A 8 -6.03 -3.05 -4.30
CA LYS A 8 -4.74 -2.41 -4.64
C LYS A 8 -3.76 -3.34 -5.33
N THR A 9 -3.54 -4.55 -4.80
CA THR A 9 -2.61 -5.53 -5.38
C THR A 9 -3.04 -5.94 -6.77
N ALA A 10 -4.28 -6.43 -6.93
CA ALA A 10 -4.79 -6.89 -8.22
C ALA A 10 -4.76 -5.80 -9.31
N VAL A 11 -5.20 -4.58 -8.99
CA VAL A 11 -5.15 -3.46 -9.94
C VAL A 11 -3.71 -3.02 -10.20
N GLY A 12 -2.87 -3.00 -9.17
CA GLY A 12 -1.47 -2.59 -9.28
C GLY A 12 -0.64 -3.53 -10.14
N GLU A 13 -0.81 -4.85 -9.98
CA GLU A 13 -0.16 -5.88 -10.81
C GLU A 13 -0.59 -5.76 -12.28
N ALA A 14 -1.90 -5.64 -12.53
CA ALA A 14 -2.42 -5.47 -13.88
C ALA A 14 -1.90 -4.19 -14.55
N LEU A 15 -1.89 -3.07 -13.82
CA LEU A 15 -1.36 -1.81 -14.30
C LEU A 15 0.15 -1.88 -14.56
N ALA A 16 0.90 -2.53 -13.68
CA ALA A 16 2.34 -2.71 -13.86
C ALA A 16 2.62 -3.50 -15.16
N GLY A 17 1.90 -4.60 -15.38
CA GLY A 17 1.98 -5.39 -16.61
C GLY A 17 1.66 -4.57 -17.86
N ALA A 18 0.56 -3.81 -17.83
CA ALA A 18 0.16 -2.96 -18.96
C ALA A 18 1.17 -1.85 -19.29
N LEU A 19 1.91 -1.34 -18.30
CA LEU A 19 2.89 -0.26 -18.46
C LEU A 19 4.33 -0.73 -18.67
N GLY A 20 4.59 -2.03 -18.56
CA GLY A 20 5.95 -2.58 -18.49
C GLY A 20 6.73 -2.06 -17.27
N ALA A 21 6.04 -1.87 -16.14
CA ALA A 21 6.61 -1.37 -14.89
C ALA A 21 6.87 -2.50 -13.89
N GLY A 22 7.78 -2.26 -12.94
CA GLY A 22 7.93 -3.13 -11.77
C GLY A 22 6.76 -2.93 -10.80
N PHE A 23 6.25 -4.02 -10.21
CA PHE A 23 5.24 -3.94 -9.15
C PHE A 23 5.87 -4.06 -7.76
N ILE A 24 5.50 -3.16 -6.86
CA ILE A 24 5.92 -3.14 -5.46
C ILE A 24 4.70 -3.43 -4.58
N GLU A 25 4.70 -4.57 -3.90
CA GLU A 25 3.70 -4.89 -2.87
C GLU A 25 4.10 -4.24 -1.55
N GLY A 26 3.52 -3.08 -1.24
CA GLY A 26 3.90 -2.30 -0.06
C GLY A 26 3.65 -3.03 1.25
N ASP A 27 2.65 -3.91 1.33
CA ASP A 27 2.38 -4.67 2.56
C ASP A 27 3.55 -5.62 2.91
N ARG A 28 4.35 -6.06 1.92
CA ARG A 28 5.56 -6.89 2.15
C ARG A 28 6.73 -6.11 2.75
N LEU A 29 6.67 -4.78 2.72
CA LEU A 29 7.72 -3.90 3.26
C LEU A 29 7.45 -3.48 4.70
N HIS A 30 6.38 -3.98 5.32
CA HIS A 30 6.17 -3.74 6.74
C HIS A 30 7.21 -4.49 7.58
N PRO A 31 7.72 -3.87 8.66
CA PRO A 31 8.56 -4.58 9.60
C PRO A 31 7.76 -5.70 10.30
N PRO A 32 8.42 -6.79 10.74
CA PRO A 32 7.76 -7.91 11.39
C PRO A 32 6.88 -7.54 12.59
N GLU A 33 7.24 -6.48 13.33
CA GLU A 33 6.42 -5.99 14.45
C GLU A 33 5.08 -5.42 13.98
N ASN A 34 5.07 -4.60 12.93
CA ASN A 34 3.84 -4.02 12.38
C ASN A 34 2.92 -5.12 11.85
N VAL A 35 3.52 -6.08 11.17
CA VAL A 35 2.89 -7.32 10.73
C VAL A 35 2.24 -7.98 11.96
N ALA A 36 3.00 -8.35 12.99
CA ALA A 36 2.44 -9.01 14.17
C ALA A 36 1.29 -8.22 14.86
N ARG A 37 1.38 -6.89 14.91
CA ARG A 37 0.31 -6.02 15.45
C ARG A 37 -0.98 -6.10 14.62
N MET A 38 -0.88 -5.93 13.30
CA MET A 38 -2.03 -6.02 12.41
C MET A 38 -2.68 -7.42 12.45
N ALA A 39 -1.88 -8.48 12.58
CA ALA A 39 -2.37 -9.85 12.75
C ALA A 39 -3.22 -10.03 14.02
N ARG A 40 -2.91 -9.30 15.09
CA ARG A 40 -3.71 -9.27 16.33
C ARG A 40 -4.90 -8.31 16.27
N GLY A 41 -5.12 -7.63 15.14
CA GLY A 41 -6.14 -6.60 15.04
C GLY A 41 -5.80 -5.32 15.80
N GLU A 42 -4.52 -5.05 16.06
CA GLU A 42 -4.08 -3.79 16.65
C GLU A 42 -3.79 -2.76 15.55
N PRO A 43 -4.41 -1.56 15.59
CA PRO A 43 -4.09 -0.49 14.65
C PRO A 43 -2.65 -0.02 14.82
N LEU A 44 -1.95 0.17 13.70
CA LEU A 44 -0.67 0.87 13.72
C LEU A 44 -0.88 2.37 13.99
N THR A 45 0.06 3.00 14.68
CA THR A 45 0.13 4.46 14.82
C THR A 45 0.79 5.09 13.60
N ASP A 46 0.82 6.42 13.53
CA ASP A 46 1.49 7.13 12.45
C ASP A 46 3.00 6.90 12.51
N ALA A 47 3.59 6.99 13.71
CA ALA A 47 5.01 6.71 13.95
C ALA A 47 5.45 5.31 13.47
N LEU A 48 4.62 4.29 13.71
CA LEU A 48 4.89 2.93 13.24
C LEU A 48 4.84 2.79 11.71
N ARG A 49 4.12 3.68 11.01
CA ARG A 49 4.02 3.66 9.55
C ARG A 49 5.14 4.43 8.86
N GLU A 50 5.89 5.24 9.58
CA GLU A 50 6.91 6.12 9.00
C GLU A 50 7.99 5.34 8.23
N GLY A 51 8.68 4.42 8.91
CA GLY A 51 9.72 3.61 8.25
C GLY A 51 9.18 2.70 7.14
N TRP A 52 7.92 2.27 7.25
CA TRP A 52 7.26 1.51 6.18
C TRP A 52 7.00 2.36 4.93
N LEU A 53 6.55 3.60 5.10
CA LEU A 53 6.35 4.54 3.99
C LEU A 53 7.68 4.92 3.36
N ASP A 54 8.73 5.10 4.17
CA ASP A 54 10.09 5.37 3.67
C ASP A 54 10.59 4.20 2.82
N ALA A 55 10.46 2.96 3.29
CA ALA A 55 10.84 1.78 2.53
C ALA A 55 10.14 1.71 1.17
N ILE A 56 8.83 2.02 1.10
CA ILE A 56 8.12 2.10 -0.18
C ILE A 56 8.69 3.21 -1.08
N GLY A 57 8.91 4.40 -0.50
CA GLY A 57 9.48 5.55 -1.21
C GLY A 57 10.86 5.25 -1.80
N GLU A 58 11.73 4.61 -1.03
CA GLU A 58 13.07 4.19 -1.45
C GLU A 58 13.02 3.20 -2.62
N HIS A 59 12.11 2.23 -2.60
CA HIS A 59 11.95 1.27 -3.71
C HIS A 59 11.46 1.94 -5.01
N ILE A 60 10.58 2.95 -4.88
CA ILE A 60 10.12 3.76 -6.01
C ILE A 60 11.30 4.57 -6.56
N ALA A 61 12.02 5.30 -5.70
CA ALA A 61 13.16 6.11 -6.08
C ALA A 61 14.28 5.29 -6.75
N ALA A 62 14.60 4.12 -6.21
CA ALA A 62 15.58 3.20 -6.78
C ALA A 62 15.17 2.70 -8.18
N SER A 63 13.87 2.45 -8.40
CA SER A 63 13.37 2.07 -9.72
C SER A 63 13.52 3.20 -10.74
N VAL A 64 13.14 4.43 -10.35
CA VAL A 64 13.27 5.63 -11.21
C VAL A 64 14.73 5.95 -11.51
N ALA A 65 15.62 5.89 -10.52
CA ALA A 65 17.07 6.07 -10.70
C ALA A 65 17.65 5.04 -11.69
N GLY A 66 17.14 3.81 -11.66
CA GLY A 66 17.44 2.76 -12.63
C GLY A 66 16.75 2.92 -14.00
N LYS A 67 16.10 4.06 -14.28
CA LYS A 67 15.32 4.34 -15.49
C LYS A 67 14.18 3.34 -15.74
N ARG A 68 13.61 2.78 -14.68
CA ARG A 68 12.47 1.84 -14.71
C ARG A 68 11.21 2.51 -14.17
N LYS A 69 10.06 2.17 -14.74
CA LYS A 69 8.75 2.56 -14.20
C LYS A 69 8.41 1.68 -12.99
N ALA A 70 7.66 2.23 -12.05
CA ALA A 70 7.19 1.50 -10.87
C ALA A 70 5.71 1.75 -10.60
N VAL A 71 5.01 0.71 -10.15
CA VAL A 71 3.66 0.77 -9.60
C VAL A 71 3.70 0.17 -8.21
N ALA A 72 3.21 0.89 -7.21
CA ALA A 72 3.21 0.43 -5.82
C ALA A 72 1.79 0.31 -5.25
N ALA A 73 1.50 -0.82 -4.60
CA ALA A 73 0.34 -0.94 -3.74
C ALA A 73 0.67 -0.36 -2.35
N CYS A 74 -0.01 0.72 -1.98
CA CYS A 74 0.13 1.35 -0.66
C CYS A 74 -1.22 1.94 -0.23
N SER A 75 -1.58 1.83 1.05
CA SER A 75 -2.85 2.39 1.54
C SER A 75 -2.89 3.92 1.46
N ALA A 76 -1.80 4.60 1.86
CA ALA A 76 -1.56 6.05 1.73
C ALA A 76 -2.78 6.96 2.03
N LEU A 77 -3.55 6.60 3.06
CA LEU A 77 -4.87 7.20 3.31
C LEU A 77 -4.78 8.66 3.78
N LYS A 78 -3.81 8.98 4.63
CA LYS A 78 -3.59 10.35 5.10
C LYS A 78 -2.80 11.16 4.08
N ARG A 79 -3.09 12.48 4.02
CA ARG A 79 -2.34 13.42 3.19
C ARG A 79 -0.85 13.40 3.55
N THR A 80 -0.52 13.41 4.84
CA THR A 80 0.85 13.35 5.34
C THR A 80 1.62 12.12 4.84
N TYR A 81 0.95 10.99 4.61
CA TYR A 81 1.60 9.79 4.06
C TYR A 81 1.95 9.96 2.58
N ARG A 82 1.05 10.59 1.82
CA ARG A 82 1.30 10.92 0.41
C ARG A 82 2.41 11.95 0.27
N ASP A 83 2.36 12.99 1.09
CA ASP A 83 3.40 14.02 1.12
C ASP A 83 4.77 13.41 1.45
N ARG A 84 4.84 12.42 2.37
CA ARG A 84 6.07 11.68 2.68
C ARG A 84 6.59 10.89 1.49
N LEU A 85 5.73 10.12 0.82
CA LEU A 85 6.10 9.36 -0.39
C LEU A 85 6.60 10.27 -1.51
N SER A 86 5.95 11.42 -1.73
CA SER A 86 6.34 12.40 -2.76
C SER A 86 7.70 13.04 -2.52
N ARG A 87 8.27 12.97 -1.30
CA ARG A 87 9.66 13.43 -1.04
C ARG A 87 10.69 12.55 -1.72
N PHE A 88 10.40 11.26 -1.92
CA PHE A 88 11.29 10.32 -2.61
C PHE A 88 11.18 10.43 -4.13
N CYS A 89 9.99 10.73 -4.63
CA CYS A 89 9.74 10.95 -6.06
C CYS A 89 8.57 11.94 -6.22
N PRO A 90 8.85 13.22 -6.58
CA PRO A 90 7.81 14.24 -6.75
C PRO A 90 6.80 13.92 -7.86
N GLU A 91 7.16 13.04 -8.79
CA GLU A 91 6.35 12.66 -9.96
C GLU A 91 5.34 11.55 -9.65
N ILE A 92 5.25 11.07 -8.40
CA ILE A 92 4.29 10.03 -8.00
C ILE A 92 2.86 10.48 -8.27
N ILE A 93 2.12 9.65 -9.01
CA ILE A 93 0.68 9.77 -9.21
C ILE A 93 -0.05 8.81 -8.27
N PHE A 94 -1.04 9.33 -7.53
CA PHE A 94 -1.86 8.52 -6.64
C PHE A 94 -3.20 8.15 -7.30
N LEU A 95 -3.36 6.87 -7.64
CA LEU A 95 -4.65 6.32 -8.08
C LEU A 95 -5.48 5.90 -6.87
N TYR A 96 -6.66 6.50 -6.67
CA TYR A 96 -7.55 6.15 -5.56
C TYR A 96 -8.60 5.12 -5.97
N LEU A 97 -8.46 3.89 -5.45
CA LEU A 97 -9.48 2.87 -5.57
C LEU A 97 -10.53 3.07 -4.48
N LYS A 98 -11.55 3.86 -4.82
CA LYS A 98 -12.67 4.16 -3.93
C LYS A 98 -13.69 3.03 -3.97
N ILE A 99 -14.02 2.53 -2.78
CA ILE A 99 -15.16 1.64 -2.54
C ILE A 99 -15.90 2.14 -1.30
N ASP A 100 -17.18 1.81 -1.18
CA ASP A 100 -17.94 2.09 0.04
C ASP A 100 -17.54 1.11 1.17
N ARG A 101 -17.93 1.47 2.40
CA ARG A 101 -17.61 0.72 3.62
C ARG A 101 -18.17 -0.70 3.60
N GLU A 102 -19.40 -0.88 3.09
CA GLU A 102 -20.07 -2.16 3.08
C GLU A 102 -19.36 -3.13 2.12
N THR A 103 -19.00 -2.65 0.93
CA THR A 103 -18.19 -3.39 -0.05
C THR A 103 -16.83 -3.75 0.53
N ALA A 104 -16.16 -2.82 1.22
CA ALA A 104 -14.86 -3.08 1.84
C ALA A 104 -14.96 -4.19 2.89
N TRP A 105 -15.92 -4.07 3.81
CA TRP A 105 -16.17 -5.04 4.86
C TRP A 105 -16.49 -6.42 4.27
N ARG A 106 -17.41 -6.50 3.30
CA ARG A 106 -17.81 -7.74 2.65
C ARG A 106 -16.64 -8.44 1.95
N ARG A 107 -15.76 -7.68 1.28
CA ARG A 107 -14.58 -8.23 0.61
C ARG A 107 -13.51 -8.72 1.58
N VAL A 108 -13.30 -8.01 2.70
CA VAL A 108 -12.35 -8.43 3.73
C VAL A 108 -12.87 -9.64 4.49
N ALA A 109 -14.15 -9.66 4.88
CA ALA A 109 -14.78 -10.76 5.61
C ALA A 109 -14.81 -12.09 4.83
N ASN A 110 -14.98 -12.02 3.50
CA ASN A 110 -15.01 -13.22 2.65
C ASN A 110 -13.62 -13.70 2.20
N ARG A 111 -12.52 -13.02 2.57
CA ARG A 111 -11.17 -13.50 2.28
C ARG A 111 -10.81 -14.63 3.25
N LYS A 112 -10.58 -15.83 2.72
CA LYS A 112 -9.96 -16.91 3.49
C LYS A 112 -8.45 -16.62 3.65
N GLY A 113 -7.95 -16.62 4.89
CA GLY A 113 -6.51 -16.72 5.18
C GLY A 113 -5.68 -15.42 5.17
N HIS A 114 -6.26 -14.24 5.46
CA HIS A 114 -5.49 -12.99 5.49
C HIS A 114 -5.36 -12.30 6.86
N PHE A 115 -4.31 -11.48 6.89
CA PHE A 115 -3.56 -10.93 8.02
C PHE A 115 -4.24 -9.84 8.85
N MET A 116 -5.46 -9.42 8.52
CA MET A 116 -6.17 -8.34 9.22
C MET A 116 -7.65 -8.71 9.41
N PRO A 117 -8.18 -8.62 10.64
CA PRO A 117 -9.61 -8.80 10.89
C PRO A 117 -10.43 -7.66 10.26
N ALA A 118 -11.67 -7.96 9.86
CA ALA A 118 -12.57 -7.02 9.18
C ALA A 118 -13.03 -5.81 10.03
N SER A 119 -12.67 -5.77 11.32
CA SER A 119 -13.05 -4.73 12.28
C SER A 119 -12.16 -3.48 12.23
N LEU A 120 -11.16 -3.45 11.35
CA LEU A 120 -10.07 -2.46 11.32
C LEU A 120 -10.05 -1.65 10.02
#